data_AF-A0A9N9WGG2-F1
#
_entry.id   AF-A0A9N9WGG2-F1
#
_cell.length_a   1.000
_cell.length_b   1.000
_cell.length_c   1.000
_cell.angle_alpha   90.00
_cell.angle_beta   90.00
_cell.angle_gamma   90.00
#
_symmetry.space_group_name_H-M   'P 1'
#
loop_
_entity.id
_entity.type
_entity.pdbx_description
1 polymer ?
#
loop_
_entity_poly.entity_id
_entity_poly.type
_entity_poly.pdbx_seq_one_letter_code
_entity_poly.pdbx_strand_id
1 'polypeptide(L)'
;MTAITQYKILNWKFVNLKLRPSEANYDKEEQEVILKDLLNMNLKHYDAVLRYREGMEKLLSQFIFAHLGNSALSLSIAMALAAKSENLVFSAYCSDWISRPESFKRSLRLLMQHANKPFILTGFKTAKLSVVTFTSVIFQ
;
A
#
# COMPACT_ATOMS: atom_id res chain seq x y z
N MET A 1 5.45 -13.33 -14.48
CA MET A 1 6.63 -14.17 -14.18
C MET A 1 7.36 -13.47 -13.02
N THR A 2 7.28 -14.00 -11.80
CA THR A 2 7.75 -13.30 -10.58
C THR A 2 9.28 -13.24 -10.54
N ALA A 3 9.87 -12.15 -10.02
CA ALA A 3 11.33 -11.99 -9.90
C ALA A 3 11.99 -13.17 -9.18
N ILE A 4 11.30 -13.75 -8.20
CA ILE A 4 11.70 -14.96 -7.47
C ILE A 4 11.97 -16.14 -8.42
N THR A 5 11.15 -16.32 -9.46
CA THR A 5 11.34 -17.37 -10.46
C THR A 5 12.59 -17.13 -11.30
N GLN A 6 12.87 -15.87 -11.68
CA GLN A 6 14.09 -15.52 -12.43
C GLN A 6 15.36 -15.78 -11.59
N TYR A 7 15.35 -15.42 -10.31
CA TYR A 7 16.46 -15.74 -9.39
C TYR A 7 16.66 -17.25 -9.21
N LYS A 8 15.58 -18.04 -9.12
CA LYS A 8 15.67 -19.51 -9.04
C LYS A 8 16.28 -20.12 -10.30
N ILE A 9 15.86 -19.66 -11.48
CA ILE A 9 16.40 -20.13 -12.76
C ILE A 9 17.88 -19.77 -12.90
N LEU A 10 18.26 -18.54 -12.53
CA LEU A 10 19.64 -18.10 -12.58
C LEU A 10 20.52 -18.92 -11.63
N ASN A 11 20.06 -19.14 -10.38
CA ASN A 11 20.78 -19.96 -9.41
C ASN A 11 20.97 -21.41 -9.92
N TRP A 12 19.92 -22.01 -10.49
CA TRP A 12 20.01 -23.34 -11.09
C TRP A 12 21.01 -23.39 -12.26
N LYS A 13 21.08 -22.34 -13.09
CA LYS A 13 22.05 -22.24 -14.20
C LYS A 13 23.50 -22.10 -13.73
N PHE A 14 23.74 -21.38 -12.63
CA PHE A 14 25.08 -21.29 -12.03
C PHE A 14 25.51 -22.59 -11.35
N VAL A 15 24.59 -23.29 -10.67
CA VAL A 15 24.88 -24.60 -10.05
C VAL A 15 25.15 -25.68 -11.11
N ASN A 16 24.48 -25.60 -12.25
CA ASN A 16 24.63 -26.56 -13.36
C ASN A 16 25.49 -26.03 -14.51
N LEU A 17 26.43 -25.11 -14.22
CA LEU A 17 27.32 -24.54 -15.22
C LEU A 17 28.35 -25.59 -15.64
N LYS A 18 27.98 -26.40 -16.64
CA LYS A 18 28.76 -27.53 -17.16
C LYS A 18 28.76 -27.49 -18.68
N LEU A 19 29.87 -27.91 -19.27
CA LEU A 19 30.00 -28.15 -20.70
C LEU A 19 29.01 -29.25 -21.12
N ARG A 20 28.41 -29.13 -22.30
CA ARG A 20 27.56 -30.20 -22.83
C ARG A 20 28.42 -31.43 -23.12
N PRO A 21 27.86 -32.65 -23.06
CA PRO A 21 28.61 -33.88 -23.35
C PRO A 21 29.29 -33.87 -24.73
N SER A 22 28.70 -33.18 -25.71
CA SER A 22 29.28 -32.96 -27.03
C SER A 22 30.48 -31.98 -27.05
N GLU A 23 30.54 -31.07 -26.08
CA GLU A 23 31.56 -30.03 -25.95
C GLU A 23 32.75 -30.50 -25.09
N ALA A 24 32.58 -31.61 -24.36
CA ALA A 24 33.63 -32.22 -23.54
C ALA A 24 34.72 -32.94 -24.36
N ASN A 25 34.50 -33.16 -25.66
CA ASN A 25 35.46 -33.75 -26.59
C ASN A 25 36.37 -32.72 -27.29
N TYR A 26 36.14 -31.42 -27.07
CA TYR A 26 36.97 -30.35 -27.63
C TYR A 26 38.28 -30.17 -26.86
N ASP A 27 39.23 -29.47 -27.47
CA ASP A 27 40.50 -29.13 -26.81
C ASP A 27 40.26 -28.16 -25.63
N LYS A 28 41.19 -28.13 -24.68
CA LYS A 28 41.03 -27.37 -23.43
C LYS A 28 40.84 -25.87 -23.68
N GLU A 29 41.49 -25.31 -24.70
CA GLU A 29 41.32 -23.91 -25.10
C GLU A 29 39.89 -23.63 -25.59
N GLU A 30 39.34 -24.50 -26.42
CA GLU A 30 37.96 -24.36 -26.94
C GLU A 30 36.92 -24.51 -25.81
N GLN A 31 37.17 -25.41 -24.86
CA GLN A 31 36.33 -25.58 -23.67
C GLN A 31 36.31 -24.32 -22.79
N GLU A 32 37.45 -23.68 -22.59
CA GLU A 32 37.57 -22.46 -21.79
C GLU A 32 36.84 -21.28 -22.42
N VAL A 33 36.91 -21.16 -23.75
CA VAL A 33 36.15 -20.15 -24.52
C VAL A 33 34.64 -20.36 -24.35
N ILE A 34 34.16 -21.60 -24.52
CA ILE A 34 32.73 -21.92 -24.36
C ILE A 34 32.24 -21.62 -22.94
N LEU A 35 33.04 -21.97 -21.93
CA LEU A 35 32.69 -21.73 -20.53
C LEU A 35 32.60 -20.23 -20.21
N LYS A 36 33.54 -19.45 -20.76
CA LYS A 36 33.58 -17.99 -20.61
C LYS A 36 32.38 -17.32 -21.28
N ASP A 37 31.98 -17.79 -22.46
CA ASP A 37 30.80 -17.29 -23.15
C ASP A 37 29.49 -17.63 -22.41
N LEU A 38 29.39 -18.84 -21.87
CA LEU A 38 28.24 -19.27 -21.05
C LEU A 38 28.12 -18.41 -19.78
N LEU A 39 29.25 -18.15 -19.12
CA LEU A 39 29.31 -17.27 -17.95
C LEU A 39 28.88 -15.85 -18.30
N ASN A 40 29.42 -15.28 -19.39
CA ASN A 40 29.04 -13.95 -19.87
C ASN A 40 27.54 -13.83 -20.18
N MET A 41 26.94 -14.87 -20.77
CA MET A 41 25.51 -14.89 -21.04
C MET A 41 24.68 -14.89 -19.76
N ASN A 42 25.08 -15.66 -18.74
CA ASN A 42 24.41 -15.69 -17.44
C ASN A 42 24.55 -14.35 -16.69
N LEU A 43 25.72 -13.70 -16.78
CA LEU A 43 25.95 -12.37 -16.20
C LEU A 43 25.10 -11.29 -16.87
N LYS A 44 24.96 -11.30 -18.21
CA LYS A 44 24.05 -10.38 -18.92
C LYS A 44 22.60 -10.57 -18.48
N HIS A 45 22.16 -11.80 -18.27
CA HIS A 45 20.82 -12.08 -17.78
C HIS A 45 20.63 -11.56 -16.34
N TYR A 46 21.63 -11.75 -15.48
CA TYR A 46 21.62 -11.17 -14.12
C TYR A 46 21.53 -9.65 -14.13
N ASP A 47 22.31 -8.97 -14.98
CA ASP A 47 22.28 -7.51 -15.12
C ASP A 47 20.89 -7.01 -15.57
N ALA A 48 20.25 -7.73 -16.50
CA ALA A 48 18.87 -7.42 -16.91
C ALA A 48 17.86 -7.58 -15.75
N VAL A 49 18.02 -8.60 -14.92
CA VAL A 49 17.18 -8.82 -13.72
C VAL A 49 17.40 -7.71 -12.68
N LEU A 50 18.63 -7.24 -12.50
CA LEU A 50 18.95 -6.13 -11.60
C LEU A 50 18.33 -4.81 -12.07
N ARG A 51 18.46 -4.47 -13.35
CA ARG A 51 17.84 -3.25 -13.91
C ARG A 51 16.32 -3.27 -13.78
N TYR A 52 15.69 -4.44 -13.98
CA TYR A 52 14.26 -4.60 -13.76
C TYR A 52 13.88 -4.37 -12.29
N ARG A 53 14.69 -4.89 -11.34
CA ARG A 53 14.50 -4.68 -9.90
C ARG A 53 14.55 -3.19 -9.54
N GLU A 54 15.55 -2.46 -10.01
CA GLU A 54 15.69 -1.01 -9.74
C GLU A 54 14.49 -0.20 -10.26
N GLY A 55 14.03 -0.53 -11.48
CA GLY A 55 12.83 0.10 -12.06
C GLY A 55 11.58 -0.17 -11.22
N MET A 56 11.40 -1.42 -10.78
CA MET A 56 10.28 -1.81 -9.92
C MET A 56 10.35 -1.16 -8.53
N GLU A 57 11.52 -1.10 -7.91
CA GLU A 57 11.69 -0.45 -6.60
C GLU A 57 11.34 1.05 -6.66
N LYS A 58 11.75 1.74 -7.73
CA LYS A 58 11.40 3.14 -7.94
C LYS A 58 9.89 3.35 -8.09
N LEU A 59 9.24 2.54 -8.92
CA LEU A 59 7.79 2.61 -9.13
C LEU A 59 7.00 2.29 -7.85
N LEU A 60 7.43 1.26 -7.12
CA LEU A 60 6.81 0.88 -5.85
C LEU A 60 6.96 1.98 -4.79
N SER A 61 8.15 2.57 -4.66
CA SER A 61 8.39 3.68 -3.74
C SER A 61 7.49 4.88 -4.04
N GLN A 62 7.38 5.24 -5.33
CA GLN A 62 6.47 6.29 -5.77
C GLN A 62 5.00 5.97 -5.46
N PHE A 63 4.57 4.73 -5.71
CA PHE A 63 3.21 4.29 -5.43
C PHE A 63 2.88 4.30 -3.94
N ILE A 64 3.77 3.77 -3.10
CA ILE A 64 3.62 3.75 -1.65
C ILE A 64 3.54 5.18 -1.10
N PHE A 65 4.43 6.07 -1.55
CA PHE A 65 4.41 7.48 -1.14
C PHE A 65 3.06 8.16 -1.49
N ALA A 66 2.58 7.97 -2.71
CA ALA A 66 1.30 8.52 -3.15
C ALA A 66 0.11 7.94 -2.36
N HIS A 67 0.11 6.62 -2.12
CA HIS A 67 -0.95 5.94 -1.37
C HIS A 67 -1.00 6.41 0.09
N LEU A 68 0.15 6.50 0.76
CA LEU A 68 0.24 6.99 2.13
C LEU A 68 -0.20 8.46 2.24
N GLY A 69 0.21 9.30 1.29
CA GLY A 69 -0.22 10.69 1.21
C GLY A 69 -1.74 10.84 1.07
N ASN A 70 -2.33 10.12 0.11
CA ASN A 70 -3.78 10.12 -0.09
C ASN A 70 -4.55 9.61 1.14
N SER A 71 -4.03 8.57 1.80
CA SER A 71 -4.62 8.01 3.01
C SER A 71 -4.62 9.01 4.16
N ALA A 72 -3.51 9.71 4.38
CA ALA A 72 -3.40 10.75 5.41
C ALA A 72 -4.38 11.92 5.15
N LEU A 73 -4.53 12.36 3.90
CA LEU A 73 -5.49 13.41 3.53
C LEU A 73 -6.93 12.95 3.77
N SER A 74 -7.27 11.72 3.38
CA SER A 74 -8.61 11.18 3.60
C SER A 74 -8.96 11.08 5.10
N LEU A 75 -7.99 10.69 5.93
CA LEU A 75 -8.14 10.58 7.37
C LEU A 75 -8.27 11.95 8.03
N SER A 76 -7.49 12.95 7.60
CA SER A 76 -7.56 14.30 8.17
C SER A 76 -8.89 14.98 7.88
N ILE A 77 -9.44 14.80 6.68
CA ILE A 77 -10.78 15.28 6.32
C ILE A 77 -11.84 14.59 7.16
N ALA A 78 -11.77 13.26 7.31
CA ALA A 78 -12.69 12.50 8.13
C ALA A 78 -12.68 12.97 9.60
N MET A 79 -11.50 13.19 10.16
CA MET A 79 -11.33 13.66 11.54
C MET A 79 -11.85 15.09 11.72
N ALA A 80 -11.55 16.00 10.78
CA ALA A 80 -12.06 17.37 10.82
C ALA A 80 -13.59 17.42 10.72
N LEU A 81 -14.19 16.53 9.93
CA LEU A 81 -15.64 16.40 9.82
C LEU A 81 -16.26 15.87 11.12
N ALA A 82 -15.65 14.86 11.73
CA ALA A 82 -16.07 14.34 13.04
C ALA A 82 -16.03 15.44 14.12
N ALA A 83 -14.90 16.15 14.24
CA ALA A 83 -14.75 17.23 15.22
C ALA A 83 -15.75 18.38 15.01
N LYS A 84 -16.02 18.78 13.76
CA LYS A 84 -17.04 19.79 13.47
C LYS A 84 -18.45 19.33 13.79
N SER A 85 -18.75 18.04 13.59
CA SER A 85 -20.08 17.49 13.91
C SER A 85 -20.39 17.52 15.41
N GLU A 86 -19.40 17.23 16.25
CA GLU A 86 -19.54 17.31 17.72
C GLU A 86 -19.71 18.76 18.19
N ASN A 87 -18.93 19.69 17.62
CA ASN A 87 -19.01 21.12 17.91
C ASN A 87 -20.35 21.75 17.50
N LEU A 88 -21.06 21.18 16.51
CA LEU A 88 -22.36 21.67 16.08
C LEU A 88 -23.44 21.52 17.17
N VAL A 89 -23.46 20.37 17.86
CA VAL A 89 -24.42 20.13 18.97
C VAL A 89 -24.13 21.07 20.14
N PHE A 90 -22.86 21.24 20.47
CA PHE A 90 -22.43 22.16 21.52
C PHE A 90 -22.76 23.63 21.20
N SER A 91 -22.50 24.07 19.96
CA SER A 91 -22.82 25.43 19.52
C SER A 91 -24.33 25.70 19.50
N ALA A 92 -25.12 24.71 19.08
CA ALA A 92 -26.59 24.78 19.14
C ALA A 92 -27.09 24.91 20.60
N TYR A 93 -26.48 24.19 21.54
CA TYR A 93 -26.81 24.26 22.96
C TYR A 93 -26.48 25.63 23.58
N CYS A 94 -25.31 26.19 23.25
CA CYS A 94 -24.85 27.49 23.75
C CYS A 94 -25.55 28.70 23.08
N SER A 95 -26.39 28.48 22.07
CA SER A 95 -27.13 29.56 21.43
C SER A 95 -28.22 30.11 22.34
N ASP A 96 -28.67 31.34 22.07
CA ASP A 96 -29.68 32.02 22.89
C ASP A 96 -31.10 31.55 22.51
N TRP A 97 -31.38 30.27 22.76
CA TRP A 97 -32.60 29.56 22.31
C TRP A 97 -33.71 29.51 23.36
N ILE A 98 -33.39 29.76 24.63
CA ILE A 98 -34.34 29.68 25.76
C ILE A 98 -35.46 30.72 25.62
N SER A 99 -35.12 31.92 25.14
CA SER A 99 -36.03 33.06 24.92
C SER A 99 -36.82 33.01 23.61
N ARG A 100 -36.64 31.97 22.77
CA ARG A 100 -37.22 31.85 21.43
C ARG A 100 -38.59 31.12 21.43
N PRO A 101 -39.43 31.31 20.40
CA PRO A 101 -40.74 30.65 20.29
C PRO A 101 -40.61 29.12 20.17
N GLU A 102 -41.66 28.38 20.58
CA GLU A 102 -41.63 26.90 20.63
C GLU A 102 -41.41 26.25 19.25
N SER A 103 -41.85 26.91 18.16
CA SER A 103 -41.56 26.49 16.79
C SER A 103 -40.06 26.43 16.49
N PHE A 104 -39.29 27.41 16.97
CA PHE A 104 -37.83 27.44 16.86
C PHE A 104 -37.18 26.37 17.74
N LYS A 105 -37.64 26.22 18.99
CA LYS A 105 -37.15 25.20 19.93
C LYS A 105 -37.34 23.79 19.40
N ARG A 106 -38.49 23.50 18.77
CA ARG A 106 -38.79 22.21 18.15
C ARG A 106 -37.81 21.89 17.02
N SER A 107 -37.56 22.86 16.14
CA SER A 107 -36.58 22.70 15.05
C SER A 107 -35.15 22.51 15.57
N LEU A 108 -34.76 23.22 16.63
CA LEU A 108 -33.45 23.09 17.24
C LEU A 108 -33.25 21.71 17.91
N ARG A 109 -34.25 21.19 18.63
CA ARG A 109 -34.20 19.84 19.22
C ARG A 109 -34.04 18.75 18.15
N LEU A 110 -34.74 18.88 17.02
CA LEU A 110 -34.58 17.96 15.89
C LEU A 110 -33.16 18.01 15.32
N LEU A 111 -32.61 19.20 15.10
CA LEU A 111 -31.22 19.36 14.65
C LEU A 111 -30.22 18.71 15.62
N MET A 112 -30.37 18.95 16.92
CA MET A 112 -29.49 18.36 17.95
C MET A 112 -29.59 16.84 17.99
N GLN A 113 -30.79 16.27 17.87
CA GLN A 113 -30.98 14.81 17.80
C GLN A 113 -30.34 14.18 16.56
N HIS A 114 -30.39 14.88 15.42
CA HIS A 114 -29.77 14.42 14.17
C HIS A 114 -28.25 14.56 14.19
N ALA A 115 -27.73 15.66 14.77
CA ALA A 115 -26.30 15.95 14.87
C ALA A 115 -25.59 15.14 15.95
N ASN A 116 -26.31 14.62 16.96
CA ASN A 116 -25.77 13.73 17.99
C ASN A 116 -25.60 12.26 17.51
N LYS A 117 -25.64 12.02 16.20
CA LYS A 117 -25.26 10.72 15.63
C LYS A 117 -23.74 10.75 15.37
N PRO A 118 -22.94 9.90 16.01
CA PRO A 118 -21.50 9.91 15.84
C PRO A 118 -21.14 9.69 14.36
N PHE A 119 -20.14 10.43 13.87
CA PHE A 119 -19.62 10.24 12.53
C PHE A 119 -18.89 8.89 12.44
N ILE A 120 -19.61 7.85 11.98
CA ILE A 120 -19.05 6.50 11.83
C ILE A 120 -18.52 6.37 10.40
N LEU A 121 -17.20 6.44 10.26
CA LEU A 121 -16.54 6.07 9.01
C LEU A 121 -16.73 4.56 8.80
N THR A 122 -17.66 4.18 7.93
CA THR A 122 -17.99 2.78 7.69
C THR A 122 -17.26 2.30 6.44
N GLY A 123 -16.23 1.47 6.61
CA GLY A 123 -15.55 0.82 5.50
C GLY A 123 -16.50 -0.20 4.86
N PHE A 124 -16.81 -0.02 3.56
CA PHE A 124 -17.59 -0.96 2.76
C PHE A 124 -18.91 -1.42 3.43
N LYS A 125 -19.60 -0.50 4.13
CA LYS A 125 -20.90 -0.71 4.81
C LYS A 125 -20.94 -1.73 5.97
N THR A 126 -19.86 -2.42 6.32
CA THR A 126 -19.90 -3.46 7.37
C THR A 126 -18.90 -3.25 8.51
N ALA A 127 -17.80 -2.52 8.30
CA ALA A 127 -16.78 -2.31 9.33
C ALA A 127 -16.80 -0.85 9.82
N LYS A 128 -17.08 -0.63 11.10
CA LYS A 128 -16.80 0.65 11.75
C LYS A 128 -15.28 0.80 11.81
N LEU A 129 -14.71 1.73 11.06
CA LEU A 129 -13.28 2.00 11.09
C LEU A 129 -13.00 2.78 12.38
N SER A 130 -12.42 2.10 13.36
CA SER A 130 -11.96 2.70 14.61
C SER A 130 -10.47 2.42 14.80
N VAL A 131 -9.82 3.16 15.70
CA VAL A 131 -8.40 2.93 16.08
C VAL A 131 -8.17 1.47 16.49
N VAL A 132 -9.16 0.83 17.12
CA VAL A 132 -9.14 -0.60 17.51
C VAL A 132 -9.09 -1.53 16.30
N THR A 133 -9.78 -1.19 15.22
CA THR A 133 -9.76 -1.97 13.98
C THR A 133 -8.40 -1.86 13.29
N PHE A 134 -7.80 -0.67 13.31
CA PHE A 134 -6.49 -0.42 12.72
C PHE A 134 -5.36 -1.15 13.46
N THR A 135 -5.37 -1.13 14.80
CA THR A 135 -4.39 -1.89 15.60
C THR A 135 -4.57 -3.40 15.41
N SER A 136 -5.81 -3.89 15.31
CA SER A 136 -6.06 -5.33 15.08
C SER A 136 -5.49 -5.85 13.75
N VAL A 137 -5.48 -5.03 12.68
CA VAL A 137 -4.95 -5.41 11.36
C VAL A 137 -3.42 -5.36 11.31
N ILE A 138 -2.77 -4.48 12.08
CA ILE A 138 -1.30 -4.36 12.11
C ILE A 138 -0.64 -5.43 12.99
N PHE A 139 -1.32 -5.90 14.03
CA PHE A 139 -0.79 -6.88 14.99
C PHE A 139 -1.23 -8.33 14.71
N GLN A 140 -1.76 -8.62 13.52
CA GLN A 140 -2.14 -9.96 13.08
C GLN A 140 -1.14 -10.50 12.05
#